data_AF-A0A3P1ZDK7-F1
#
_entry.id   AF-A0A3P1ZDK7-F1
#
_cell.length_a   1.000
_cell.length_b   1.000
_cell.length_c   1.000
_cell.angle_alpha   90.00
_cell.angle_beta   90.00
_cell.angle_gamma   90.00
#
_symmetry.space_group_name_H-M   'P 1'
#
loop_
_entity.id
_entity.type
_entity.pdbx_description
1 polymer ?
#
loop_
_entity_poly.entity_id
_entity_poly.type
_entity_poly.pdbx_seq_one_letter_code
_entity_poly.pdbx_strand_id
1 'polypeptide(L)'
;LGVLSFSEQASSISNKTKQEIIADFERTLLGEHMKNRVNILWVEHSDKDGRLELNFLIPKIDLVTGKSFNPYYAKHDQFNIDLWKRTINDEYGFTSPNDPAKEQNIRIDKKDLEHYNTIAELDKTLKELLAQGAILNRTHMLELLSSNGYTISRTNKDGISIILPNQKRPNRMKGGIYSAEFTDLKKLSELGESQSRRIQRYSNRDTQTEC
;
A
#
# COMPACT_ATOMS: atom_id res chain seq x y z
N LEU A 1 -16.63 -13.75 13.90
CA LEU A 1 -16.99 -12.40 13.43
C LEU A 1 -16.13 -12.12 12.21
N GLY A 2 -16.74 -11.63 11.14
CA GLY A 2 -16.05 -11.22 9.93
C GLY A 2 -16.72 -10.00 9.33
N VAL A 3 -16.04 -9.36 8.39
CA VAL A 3 -16.52 -8.16 7.71
C VAL A 3 -16.17 -8.23 6.23
N LEU A 4 -17.12 -7.86 5.39
CA LEU A 4 -16.88 -7.49 4.00
C LEU A 4 -16.90 -5.96 3.93
N SER A 5 -15.74 -5.35 3.70
CA SER A 5 -15.58 -3.91 3.63
C SER A 5 -15.39 -3.47 2.19
N PHE A 6 -16.20 -2.52 1.74
CA PHE A 6 -16.20 -1.99 0.38
C PHE A 6 -15.67 -0.55 0.38
N SER A 7 -15.09 -0.12 -0.74
CA SER A 7 -14.72 1.30 -0.92
C SER A 7 -15.92 2.16 -1.32
N GLU A 8 -16.92 1.50 -1.89
CA GLU A 8 -18.14 2.04 -2.45
C GLU A 8 -19.08 2.51 -1.35
N GLN A 9 -19.89 3.51 -1.67
CA GLN A 9 -20.91 4.03 -0.77
C GLN A 9 -22.06 3.02 -0.66
N ALA A 10 -22.63 2.86 0.53
CA ALA A 10 -23.74 1.93 0.74
C ALA A 10 -24.98 2.28 -0.10
N SER A 11 -25.13 3.56 -0.46
CA SER A 11 -26.20 4.06 -1.34
C SER A 11 -25.95 3.79 -2.82
N SER A 12 -24.71 3.55 -3.26
CA SER A 12 -24.39 3.24 -4.66
C SER A 12 -24.59 1.76 -5.00
N ILE A 13 -24.77 0.90 -4.00
CA ILE A 13 -24.98 -0.54 -4.19
C ILE A 13 -26.43 -0.88 -3.86
N SER A 14 -27.15 -1.48 -4.81
CA SER A 14 -28.55 -1.86 -4.60
C SER A 14 -28.69 -2.95 -3.53
N ASN A 15 -29.80 -2.95 -2.79
CA ASN A 15 -30.07 -4.02 -1.81
C ASN A 15 -30.08 -5.41 -2.46
N LYS A 16 -30.54 -5.52 -3.71
CA LYS A 16 -30.51 -6.77 -4.47
C LYS A 16 -29.07 -7.27 -4.65
N THR A 17 -28.18 -6.39 -5.10
CA THR A 17 -26.74 -6.69 -5.25
C THR A 17 -26.11 -7.10 -3.92
N LYS A 18 -26.42 -6.41 -2.82
CA LYS A 18 -25.94 -6.78 -1.48
C LYS A 18 -26.36 -8.21 -1.10
N GLN A 19 -27.61 -8.57 -1.35
CA GLN A 19 -28.13 -9.91 -1.07
C GLN A 19 -27.49 -10.98 -1.97
N GLU A 20 -27.22 -10.68 -3.24
CA GLU A 20 -26.50 -11.57 -4.15
C GLU A 20 -25.08 -11.85 -3.66
N ILE A 21 -24.34 -10.81 -3.26
CA ILE A 21 -22.99 -10.92 -2.70
C ILE A 21 -23.00 -11.73 -1.41
N ILE A 22 -23.95 -11.48 -0.51
CA ILE A 22 -24.12 -12.24 0.73
C ILE A 22 -24.35 -13.73 0.41
N ALA A 23 -25.29 -14.03 -0.48
CA ALA A 23 -25.62 -15.42 -0.82
C ALA A 23 -24.45 -16.16 -1.50
N ASP A 24 -23.67 -15.47 -2.33
CA ASP A 24 -22.49 -16.05 -2.97
C ASP A 24 -21.32 -16.23 -1.98
N PHE A 25 -21.13 -15.27 -1.07
CA PHE A 25 -20.16 -15.42 0.02
C PHE A 25 -20.47 -16.64 0.90
N GLU A 26 -21.73 -16.78 1.31
CA GLU A 26 -22.18 -17.93 2.12
C GLU A 26 -21.94 -19.24 1.38
N ARG A 27 -22.28 -19.31 0.09
CA ARG A 27 -22.01 -20.50 -0.74
C ARG A 27 -20.52 -20.79 -0.85
N THR A 28 -19.69 -19.77 -1.05
CA THR A 28 -18.24 -19.92 -1.17
C THR A 28 -17.59 -20.41 0.12
N LEU A 29 -18.02 -19.87 1.27
CA LEU A 29 -17.45 -20.19 2.57
C LEU A 29 -17.96 -21.54 3.11
N LEU A 30 -19.25 -21.81 2.97
CA LEU A 30 -19.91 -22.95 3.61
C LEU A 30 -20.17 -24.10 2.65
N GLY A 31 -20.15 -23.86 1.34
CA GLY A 31 -20.66 -24.78 0.34
C GLY A 31 -22.15 -25.06 0.50
N GLU A 32 -22.68 -25.84 -0.43
CA GLU A 32 -24.11 -26.23 -0.42
C GLU A 32 -24.49 -27.05 0.84
N HIS A 33 -23.54 -27.80 1.39
CA HIS A 33 -23.79 -28.69 2.52
C HIS A 33 -24.02 -27.97 3.86
N MET A 34 -23.39 -26.83 4.12
CA MET A 34 -23.52 -26.11 5.41
C MET A 34 -24.48 -24.92 5.38
N LYS A 35 -24.92 -24.47 4.20
CA LYS A 35 -25.78 -23.28 4.02
C LYS A 35 -27.02 -23.28 4.92
N ASN A 36 -27.71 -24.41 5.05
CA ASN A 36 -28.94 -24.53 5.86
C ASN A 36 -28.69 -25.14 7.26
N ARG A 37 -27.43 -25.24 7.68
CA ARG A 37 -27.02 -25.89 8.94
C ARG A 37 -26.44 -24.90 9.94
N VAL A 38 -26.36 -23.63 9.58
CA VAL A 38 -25.94 -22.51 10.44
C VAL A 38 -26.92 -21.35 10.30
N ASN A 39 -27.01 -20.52 11.32
CA ASN A 39 -27.80 -19.29 11.29
C ASN A 39 -26.86 -18.09 11.29
N ILE A 40 -26.72 -17.42 10.14
CA ILE A 40 -25.77 -16.31 9.97
C ILE A 40 -26.50 -15.00 10.17
N LEU A 41 -25.99 -14.17 11.08
CA LEU A 41 -26.44 -12.80 11.24
C LEU A 41 -25.61 -11.89 10.35
N TRP A 42 -26.28 -11.08 9.53
CA TRP A 42 -25.69 -10.00 8.75
C TRP A 42 -26.15 -8.65 9.27
N VAL A 43 -25.23 -7.69 9.35
CA VAL A 43 -25.49 -6.31 9.75
C VAL A 43 -24.79 -5.38 8.77
N GLU A 44 -25.56 -4.52 8.12
CA GLU A 44 -25.04 -3.45 7.27
C GLU A 44 -24.67 -2.23 8.13
N HIS A 45 -23.45 -1.73 7.96
CA HIS A 45 -22.97 -0.48 8.54
C HIS A 45 -22.61 0.50 7.41
N SER A 46 -22.95 1.77 7.61
CA SER A 46 -22.67 2.87 6.66
C SER A 46 -22.58 4.24 7.35
N ASP A 47 -22.39 4.26 8.66
CA ASP A 47 -22.56 5.43 9.54
C ASP A 47 -21.38 6.41 9.53
N LYS A 48 -20.14 5.91 9.42
CA LYS A 48 -18.93 6.78 9.56
C LYS A 48 -18.61 7.58 8.30
N ASP A 49 -18.34 6.89 7.20
CA ASP A 49 -17.86 7.49 5.96
C ASP A 49 -18.80 7.20 4.77
N GLY A 50 -20.00 6.69 5.07
CA GLY A 50 -20.99 6.24 4.07
C GLY A 50 -20.61 4.96 3.31
N ARG A 51 -19.38 4.47 3.47
CA ARG A 51 -18.88 3.24 2.88
C ARG A 51 -19.66 2.03 3.36
N LEU A 52 -19.87 1.07 2.46
CA LEU A 52 -20.57 -0.16 2.79
C LEU A 52 -19.66 -1.10 3.60
N GLU A 53 -20.15 -1.54 4.75
CA GLU A 53 -19.58 -2.65 5.51
C GLU A 53 -20.68 -3.67 5.83
N LEU A 54 -20.47 -4.92 5.40
CA LEU A 54 -21.36 -6.03 5.72
C LEU A 54 -20.68 -6.90 6.78
N ASN A 55 -21.04 -6.68 8.04
CA ASN A 55 -20.56 -7.46 9.16
C ASN A 55 -21.37 -8.73 9.31
N PHE A 56 -20.71 -9.84 9.68
CA PHE A 56 -21.39 -11.11 9.88
C PHE A 56 -20.89 -11.90 11.08
N LEU A 57 -21.81 -12.66 11.66
CA LEU A 57 -21.56 -13.60 12.74
C LEU A 57 -22.08 -14.98 12.34
N ILE A 58 -21.16 -15.94 12.25
CA ILE A 58 -21.47 -17.37 12.05
C ILE A 58 -21.24 -18.10 13.38
N PRO A 59 -22.28 -18.70 13.97
CA PRO A 59 -22.15 -19.56 15.13
C PRO A 59 -21.25 -20.77 14.85
N LYS A 60 -20.40 -21.15 15.81
CA LYS A 60 -19.49 -22.30 15.70
C LYS A 60 -20.16 -23.64 16.03
N ILE A 61 -21.36 -23.83 15.52
CA ILE A 61 -22.19 -25.02 15.75
C ILE A 61 -22.96 -25.38 14.49
N ASP A 62 -23.00 -26.67 14.18
CA ASP A 62 -23.90 -27.25 13.19
C ASP A 62 -25.26 -27.50 13.86
N LEU A 63 -26.28 -26.77 13.44
CA LEU A 63 -27.61 -26.79 14.04
C LEU A 63 -28.34 -28.12 13.86
N VAL A 64 -27.93 -28.95 12.89
CA VAL A 64 -28.55 -30.26 12.66
C VAL A 64 -27.97 -31.31 13.60
N THR A 65 -26.65 -31.29 13.82
CA THR A 65 -25.98 -32.32 14.66
C THR A 65 -25.72 -31.87 16.08
N GLY A 66 -25.82 -30.57 16.37
CA GLY A 66 -25.41 -29.97 17.65
C GLY A 66 -23.89 -29.98 17.89
N LYS A 67 -23.09 -30.43 16.92
CA LYS A 67 -21.63 -30.51 17.07
C LYS A 67 -20.96 -29.19 16.77
N SER A 68 -19.77 -29.00 17.34
CA SER A 68 -18.94 -27.84 17.00
C SER A 68 -18.59 -27.83 15.52
N PHE A 69 -18.69 -26.65 14.92
CA PHE A 69 -18.36 -26.39 13.53
C PHE A 69 -17.44 -25.19 13.46
N ASN A 70 -16.37 -25.27 12.66
CA ASN A 70 -15.50 -24.13 12.41
C ASN A 70 -15.69 -23.66 10.95
N PRO A 71 -16.38 -22.52 10.73
CA PRO A 71 -16.74 -22.07 9.38
C PRO A 71 -15.57 -21.53 8.56
N TYR A 72 -14.41 -21.29 9.19
CA TYR A 72 -13.26 -20.72 8.51
C TYR A 72 -11.95 -21.23 9.09
N TYR A 73 -11.07 -21.70 8.22
CA TYR A 73 -9.72 -22.12 8.50
C TYR A 73 -8.76 -21.53 7.46
N ALA A 74 -8.04 -20.47 7.86
CA ALA A 74 -7.23 -19.63 6.97
C ALA A 74 -6.32 -20.42 6.02
N LYS A 75 -5.66 -21.49 6.50
CA LYS A 75 -4.75 -22.30 5.68
C LYS A 75 -5.40 -22.90 4.42
N HIS A 76 -6.70 -23.16 4.45
CA HIS A 76 -7.44 -23.72 3.32
C HIS A 76 -8.36 -22.69 2.65
N ASP A 77 -9.01 -21.84 3.43
CA ASP A 77 -10.08 -20.99 2.92
C ASP A 77 -9.58 -19.63 2.41
N GLN A 78 -8.43 -19.14 2.90
CA GLN A 78 -7.96 -17.79 2.59
C GLN A 78 -7.79 -17.57 1.08
N PHE A 79 -7.16 -18.51 0.38
CA PHE A 79 -6.96 -18.41 -1.06
C PHE A 79 -8.30 -18.34 -1.82
N ASN A 80 -9.27 -19.17 -1.45
CA ASN A 80 -10.58 -19.21 -2.10
C ASN A 80 -11.37 -17.92 -1.84
N ILE A 81 -11.33 -17.41 -0.61
CA ILE A 81 -11.96 -16.13 -0.25
C ILE A 81 -11.27 -14.95 -0.94
N ASP A 82 -9.94 -14.98 -1.08
CA ASP A 82 -9.18 -13.96 -1.81
C ASP A 82 -9.53 -13.95 -3.30
N LEU A 83 -9.68 -15.13 -3.91
CA LEU A 83 -10.13 -15.26 -5.29
C LEU A 83 -11.57 -14.78 -5.47
N TRP A 84 -12.48 -15.20 -4.59
CA TRP A 84 -13.88 -14.78 -4.59
C TRP A 84 -14.01 -13.24 -4.51
N LYS A 85 -13.25 -12.59 -3.61
CA LYS A 85 -13.23 -11.11 -3.52
C LYS A 85 -12.85 -10.46 -4.85
N ARG A 86 -11.86 -11.01 -5.56
CA ARG A 86 -11.45 -10.48 -6.87
C ARG A 86 -12.56 -10.66 -7.90
N THR A 87 -13.18 -11.83 -7.96
CA THR A 87 -14.29 -12.11 -8.86
C THR A 87 -15.47 -11.17 -8.62
N ILE A 88 -15.88 -10.96 -7.37
CA ILE A 88 -16.97 -10.02 -7.03
C ILE A 88 -16.61 -8.59 -7.43
N ASN A 89 -15.37 -8.17 -7.18
CA ASN A 89 -14.94 -6.83 -7.59
C ASN A 89 -14.99 -6.67 -9.11
N ASP A 90 -14.52 -7.67 -9.87
CA ASP A 90 -14.52 -7.64 -11.33
C ASP A 90 -15.95 -7.68 -11.90
N GLU A 91 -16.83 -8.52 -11.33
CA GLU A 91 -18.22 -8.71 -11.79
C GLU A 91 -19.07 -7.44 -11.60
N TYR A 92 -18.95 -6.79 -10.44
CA TYR A 92 -19.73 -5.60 -10.11
C TYR A 92 -18.98 -4.28 -10.37
N GLY A 93 -17.76 -4.34 -10.91
CA GLY A 93 -16.93 -3.16 -11.18
C GLY A 93 -16.54 -2.39 -9.91
N PHE A 94 -16.42 -3.09 -8.77
CA PHE A 94 -15.98 -2.49 -7.53
C PHE A 94 -14.47 -2.29 -7.50
N THR A 95 -14.06 -1.40 -6.62
CA THR A 95 -12.66 -1.14 -6.35
C THR A 95 -11.94 -2.40 -5.87
N SER A 96 -10.89 -2.79 -6.59
CA SER A 96 -9.93 -3.76 -6.07
C SER A 96 -8.96 -3.12 -5.07
N PRO A 97 -8.71 -3.73 -3.89
CA PRO A 97 -7.64 -3.29 -3.00
C PRO A 97 -6.24 -3.53 -3.59
N ASN A 98 -6.13 -4.34 -4.64
CA ASN A 98 -4.87 -4.58 -5.38
C ASN A 98 -4.80 -3.74 -6.67
N ASP A 99 -5.72 -2.78 -6.87
CA ASP A 99 -5.60 -1.83 -7.98
C ASP A 99 -4.28 -1.05 -7.83
N PRO A 100 -3.36 -1.07 -8.81
CA PRO A 100 -2.12 -0.31 -8.76
C PRO A 100 -2.33 1.18 -8.46
N ALA A 101 -3.47 1.75 -8.87
CA ALA A 101 -3.82 3.15 -8.58
C ALA A 101 -4.20 3.38 -7.09
N LYS A 102 -4.56 2.32 -6.37
CA LYS A 102 -4.92 2.33 -4.93
C LYS A 102 -3.96 1.52 -4.07
N GLU A 103 -2.80 1.11 -4.58
CA GLU A 103 -1.70 0.68 -3.74
C GLU A 103 -1.45 1.79 -2.71
N GLN A 104 -1.96 1.56 -1.50
CA GLN A 104 -1.65 2.41 -0.36
C GLN A 104 -0.13 2.36 -0.26
N ASN A 105 0.49 3.50 -0.56
CA ASN A 105 1.92 3.76 -0.38
C ASN A 105 2.24 3.84 1.12
N ILE A 106 1.65 2.96 1.93
CA ILE A 106 1.78 2.89 3.38
C ILE A 106 1.88 1.42 3.75
N ARG A 107 3.06 0.85 3.50
CA ARG A 107 3.75 0.15 4.59
C ARG A 107 4.72 1.16 5.17
N ILE A 108 4.25 1.96 6.13
CA ILE A 108 5.15 2.40 7.21
C ILE A 108 5.38 1.15 8.05
N ASP A 109 6.16 0.21 7.51
CA ASP A 109 7.02 -0.53 8.42
C ASP A 109 7.87 0.58 9.02
N LYS A 110 7.66 0.89 10.30
CA LYS A 110 8.58 1.70 11.08
C LYS A 110 9.91 0.94 11.07
N LYS A 111 10.64 1.05 9.96
CA LYS A 111 12.02 0.65 9.93
C LYS A 111 12.69 1.75 10.72
N ASP A 112 13.11 1.39 11.92
CA ASP A 112 13.96 2.24 12.75
C ASP A 112 15.19 2.56 11.87
N LEU A 113 15.22 3.77 11.33
CA LEU A 113 16.43 4.28 10.72
C LEU A 113 17.38 4.49 11.88
N GLU A 114 18.50 3.79 11.86
CA GLU A 114 19.59 4.08 12.77
C GLU A 114 19.99 5.56 12.62
N HIS A 115 20.45 6.18 13.70
CA HIS A 115 20.98 7.53 13.68
C HIS A 115 22.38 7.50 13.07
N TYR A 116 22.47 7.70 11.76
CA TYR A 116 23.72 7.66 11.02
C TYR A 116 24.60 8.88 11.34
N ASN A 117 25.90 8.62 11.47
CA ASN A 117 26.91 9.63 11.75
C ASN A 117 27.34 10.39 10.49
N THR A 118 27.15 9.78 9.32
CA THR A 118 27.53 10.35 8.03
C THR A 118 26.38 10.33 7.03
N ILE A 119 26.41 11.28 6.10
CA ILE A 119 25.41 11.36 5.02
C ILE A 119 25.56 10.24 4.01
N ALA A 120 26.78 9.71 3.84
CA ALA A 120 27.02 8.60 2.92
C ALA A 120 26.32 7.32 3.38
N GLU A 121 26.34 7.04 4.69
CA GLU A 121 25.61 5.91 5.28
C GLU A 121 24.10 6.09 5.11
N LEU A 122 23.59 7.29 5.42
CA LEU A 122 22.17 7.60 5.24
C LEU A 122 21.75 7.48 3.76
N ASP A 123 22.53 8.01 2.82
CA ASP A 123 22.28 7.92 1.37
C ASP A 123 22.23 6.46 0.90
N LYS A 124 23.18 5.63 1.36
CA LYS A 124 23.22 4.20 1.06
C LYS A 124 21.97 3.50 1.57
N THR A 125 21.60 3.70 2.83
CA THR A 125 20.40 3.09 3.42
C THR A 125 19.14 3.53 2.68
N LEU A 126 18.98 4.82 2.36
CA LEU A 126 17.81 5.29 1.62
C LEU A 126 17.70 4.65 0.24
N LYS A 127 18.82 4.41 -0.45
CA LYS A 127 18.84 3.69 -1.74
C LYS A 127 18.52 2.20 -1.59
N GLU A 128 18.99 1.55 -0.52
CA GLU A 128 18.63 0.16 -0.23
C GLU A 128 17.14 0.01 0.07
N LEU A 129 16.57 0.94 0.83
CA LEU A 129 15.13 0.97 1.11
C LEU A 129 14.30 1.21 -0.15
N LEU A 130 14.76 2.08 -1.03
CA LEU A 130 14.17 2.26 -2.35
C LEU A 130 14.21 0.96 -3.17
N ALA A 131 15.36 0.27 -3.22
CA ALA A 131 15.51 -0.99 -3.94
C ALA A 131 14.63 -2.12 -3.36
N GLN A 132 14.38 -2.09 -2.05
CA GLN A 132 13.47 -3.00 -1.34
C GLN A 132 11.99 -2.62 -1.50
N GLY A 133 11.67 -1.53 -2.21
CA GLY A 133 10.30 -1.03 -2.37
C GLY A 133 9.72 -0.35 -1.13
N ALA A 134 10.54 -0.10 -0.09
CA ALA A 134 10.14 0.58 1.13
C ALA A 134 10.10 2.12 0.98
N ILE A 135 10.75 2.68 -0.05
CA ILE A 135 10.59 4.07 -0.46
C ILE A 135 10.02 4.08 -1.87
N LEU A 136 8.93 4.82 -2.09
CA LEU A 136 8.21 4.80 -3.37
C LEU A 136 8.26 6.16 -4.08
N ASN A 137 8.30 7.24 -3.30
CA ASN A 137 8.33 8.61 -3.80
C ASN A 137 9.02 9.54 -2.78
N ARG A 138 9.29 10.79 -3.19
CA ARG A 138 9.99 11.77 -2.34
C ARG A 138 9.21 12.10 -1.07
N THR A 139 7.89 12.21 -1.16
CA THR A 139 7.05 12.54 0.01
C THR A 139 7.20 11.48 1.08
N HIS A 140 7.10 10.20 0.70
CA HIS A 140 7.29 9.06 1.59
C HIS A 140 8.68 9.05 2.24
N MET A 141 9.73 9.38 1.47
CA MET A 141 11.09 9.49 2.01
C MET A 141 11.22 10.63 3.06
N LEU A 142 10.57 11.77 2.87
CA LEU A 142 10.61 12.89 3.83
C LEU A 142 9.86 12.56 5.13
N GLU A 143 8.73 11.87 5.00
CA GLU A 143 7.98 11.36 6.15
C GLU A 143 8.81 10.37 6.95
N LEU A 144 9.42 9.38 6.27
CA LEU A 144 10.30 8.38 6.91
C LEU A 144 11.46 9.04 7.67
N LEU A 145 12.12 10.03 7.08
CA LEU A 145 13.20 10.78 7.72
C LEU A 145 12.70 11.53 8.98
N SER A 146 11.57 12.21 8.86
CA SER A 146 11.00 13.01 9.96
C SER A 146 10.53 12.13 11.12
N SER A 147 9.90 10.99 10.82
CA SER A 147 9.46 10.01 11.82
C SER A 147 10.61 9.35 12.57
N ASN A 148 11.81 9.30 11.97
CA ASN A 148 13.02 8.77 12.58
C ASN A 148 13.95 9.86 13.17
N GLY A 149 13.43 11.07 13.41
CA GLY A 149 14.15 12.11 14.14
C GLY A 149 15.18 12.91 13.32
N TYR A 150 15.23 12.74 11.99
CA TYR A 150 16.06 13.58 11.14
C TYR A 150 15.43 14.96 10.94
N THR A 151 16.22 16.02 11.13
CA THR A 151 15.74 17.40 10.92
C THR A 151 16.00 17.82 9.47
N ILE A 152 14.93 18.05 8.72
CA ILE A 152 15.00 18.56 7.35
C ILE A 152 15.01 20.09 7.40
N SER A 153 16.15 20.72 7.12
CA SER A 153 16.30 22.17 7.22
C SER A 153 15.79 22.92 6.00
N ARG A 154 15.79 22.29 4.83
CA ARG A 154 15.36 22.90 3.57
C ARG A 154 14.98 21.86 2.52
N THR A 155 13.94 22.14 1.78
CA THR A 155 13.52 21.37 0.59
C THR A 155 13.49 22.30 -0.62
N ASN A 156 14.09 21.87 -1.74
CA ASN A 156 14.06 22.59 -3.01
C ASN A 156 13.67 21.61 -4.13
N LYS A 157 13.47 22.13 -5.35
CA LYS A 157 13.19 21.29 -6.53
C LYS A 157 14.27 20.23 -6.77
N ASP A 158 15.54 20.61 -6.66
CA ASP A 158 16.66 19.73 -7.03
C ASP A 158 17.16 18.82 -5.90
N GLY A 159 16.60 18.93 -4.69
CA GLY A 159 17.15 18.21 -3.54
C GLY A 159 16.64 18.67 -2.17
N ILE A 160 17.27 18.13 -1.13
CA ILE A 160 16.92 18.36 0.27
C ILE A 160 18.17 18.66 1.11
N SER A 161 17.99 19.26 2.27
CA SER A 161 19.06 19.50 3.25
C SER A 161 18.66 18.92 4.59
N ILE A 162 19.50 18.05 5.12
CA ILE A 162 19.26 17.30 6.36
C ILE A 162 20.34 17.66 7.38
N ILE A 163 19.93 17.89 8.62
CA ILE A 163 20.82 18.03 9.77
C ILE A 163 20.87 16.66 10.44
N LEU A 164 22.07 16.08 10.50
CA LEU A 164 22.30 14.81 11.20
C LEU A 164 22.32 15.04 12.72
N PRO A 165 21.95 14.03 13.53
CA PRO A 165 21.89 14.17 15.00
C PRO A 165 23.20 14.67 15.63
N ASN A 166 24.34 14.26 15.07
CA ASN A 166 25.68 14.60 15.58
C ASN A 166 26.31 15.83 14.91
N GLN A 167 25.56 16.55 14.06
CA GLN A 167 26.09 17.68 13.30
C GLN A 167 25.19 18.91 13.40
N LYS A 168 25.80 20.09 13.53
CA LYS A 168 25.05 21.37 13.53
C LYS A 168 24.84 21.94 12.13
N ARG A 169 25.60 21.46 11.14
CA ARG A 169 25.56 21.98 9.77
C ARG A 169 24.62 21.13 8.91
N PRO A 170 23.73 21.74 8.12
CA PRO A 170 22.92 21.02 7.16
C PRO A 170 23.79 20.43 6.05
N ASN A 171 23.50 19.19 5.70
CA ASN A 171 24.11 18.51 4.55
C ASN A 171 23.12 18.45 3.40
N ARG A 172 23.59 18.83 2.21
CA ARG A 172 22.75 18.92 1.02
C ARG A 172 22.82 17.64 0.20
N MET A 173 21.66 17.03 -0.06
CA MET A 173 21.48 15.87 -0.92
C MET A 173 20.74 16.31 -2.19
N LYS A 174 21.23 15.93 -3.37
CA LYS A 174 20.72 16.41 -4.66
C LYS A 174 20.51 15.27 -5.65
N GLY A 175 19.54 15.46 -6.54
CA GLY A 175 19.27 14.58 -7.68
C GLY A 175 18.65 13.23 -7.27
N GLY A 176 18.30 12.42 -8.28
CA GLY A 176 17.70 11.09 -8.08
C GLY A 176 16.50 11.14 -7.14
N ILE A 177 16.54 10.29 -6.10
CA ILE A 177 15.49 10.17 -5.08
C ILE A 177 15.26 11.44 -4.24
N TYR A 178 16.16 12.44 -4.30
CA TYR A 178 16.01 13.69 -3.57
C TYR A 178 15.28 14.78 -4.37
N SER A 179 15.13 14.58 -5.68
CA SER A 179 14.49 15.52 -6.61
C SER A 179 12.98 15.59 -6.38
N ALA A 180 12.39 16.78 -6.48
CA ALA A 180 10.93 16.95 -6.48
C ALA A 180 10.22 16.22 -7.63
N GLU A 181 10.97 15.85 -8.68
CA GLU A 181 10.47 15.06 -9.81
C GLU A 181 10.39 13.55 -9.48
N PHE A 182 10.86 13.11 -8.31
CA PHE A 182 10.67 11.74 -7.83
C PHE A 182 9.27 11.55 -7.24
N THR A 183 8.29 11.35 -8.12
CA THR A 183 6.88 11.07 -7.75
C THR A 183 6.56 9.59 -7.75
N ASP A 184 7.28 8.78 -8.53
CA ASP A 184 7.13 7.34 -8.64
C ASP A 184 8.42 6.71 -9.21
N LEU A 185 8.50 5.38 -9.23
CA LEU A 185 9.67 4.63 -9.72
C LEU A 185 9.94 4.82 -11.22
N LYS A 186 8.91 5.08 -12.03
CA LYS A 186 9.04 5.34 -13.48
C LYS A 186 9.67 6.71 -13.73
N LYS A 187 9.24 7.72 -12.97
CA LYS A 187 9.84 9.05 -12.99
C LYS A 187 11.28 9.04 -12.49
N LEU A 188 11.61 8.16 -11.55
CA LEU A 188 12.99 7.97 -11.11
C LEU A 188 13.88 7.38 -12.21
N SER A 189 13.40 6.41 -12.99
CA SER A 189 14.18 5.85 -14.09
C SER A 189 14.41 6.89 -15.20
N GLU A 190 13.38 7.68 -15.54
CA GLU A 190 13.50 8.83 -16.47
C GLU A 190 14.56 9.84 -16.00
N LEU A 191 14.56 10.16 -14.69
CA LEU A 191 15.59 11.00 -14.07
C LEU A 191 16.99 10.38 -14.22
N GLY A 192 17.15 9.08 -13.95
CA GLY A 192 18.43 8.37 -14.08
C GLY A 192 18.96 8.37 -15.52
N GLU A 193 18.11 8.11 -16.52
CA GLU A 193 18.46 8.19 -17.93
C GLU A 193 18.87 9.61 -18.34
N SER A 194 18.14 10.62 -17.87
CA SER A 194 18.45 12.02 -18.18
C SER A 194 19.81 12.46 -17.63
N GLN A 195 20.16 12.01 -16.41
CA GLN A 195 21.46 12.27 -15.80
C GLN A 195 22.57 11.55 -16.56
N SER A 196 22.35 10.29 -16.93
CA SER A 196 23.30 9.49 -17.71
C SER A 196 23.59 10.13 -19.08
N ARG A 197 22.55 10.59 -19.79
CA ARG A 197 22.69 11.33 -21.06
C ARG A 197 23.48 12.64 -20.87
N ARG A 198 23.27 13.36 -19.77
CA ARG A 198 24.03 14.60 -19.47
C ARG A 198 25.51 14.31 -19.21
N ILE A 199 25.81 13.26 -18.45
CA ILE A 199 27.19 12.83 -18.16
C ILE A 199 27.88 12.41 -19.46
N GLN A 200 27.22 11.62 -20.31
CA GLN A 200 27.77 11.19 -21.60
C GLN A 200 28.03 12.38 -22.54
N ARG A 201 27.09 13.34 -22.61
CA ARG A 201 27.28 14.58 -23.38
C ARG A 201 28.42 15.45 -22.86
N TYR A 202 28.65 15.47 -21.54
CA TYR A 202 29.77 16.20 -20.95
C TYR A 202 31.10 15.49 -21.19
N SER A 203 31.14 14.17 -21.02
CA SER A 203 32.32 13.34 -21.28
C SER A 203 32.74 13.33 -22.75
N ASN A 204 31.80 13.52 -23.66
CA ASN A 204 32.04 13.58 -25.11
C ASN A 204 32.28 15.02 -25.62
N ARG A 205 32.47 16.01 -24.74
CA ARG A 205 32.92 17.34 -25.18
C ARG A 205 34.41 17.27 -25.54
N ASP A 206 34.72 17.47 -26.81
CA ASP A 206 36.08 17.75 -27.25
C ASP A 206 36.58 19.02 -26.56
N THR A 207 37.62 18.88 -25.74
CA THR A 207 38.27 20.01 -25.04
C THR A 207 39.28 20.74 -25.93
N GLN A 208 39.37 20.40 -27.22
CA GLN A 208 40.31 20.99 -28.18
C GLN A 208 39.73 22.11 -29.06
N THR A 209 38.46 22.47 -28.92
CA THR A 209 37.82 23.52 -29.73
C THR A 209 37.53 24.84 -28.99
N GLU A 210 38.01 25.00 -27.75
CA GLU A 210 37.91 26.24 -26.97
C GLU A 210 39.30 26.83 -26.65
N CYS A 211 40.11 27.11 -27.67
CA CYS A 211 41.23 28.04 -27.62
C CYS A 211 41.17 29.00 -28.80
#